data_AF-A0A0D5M6L5-F1
#
_entry.id   AF-A0A0D5M6L5-F1
#
_cell.length_a   1.000
_cell.length_b   1.000
_cell.length_c   1.000
_cell.angle_alpha   90.00
_cell.angle_beta   90.00
_cell.angle_gamma   90.00
#
_symmetry.space_group_name_H-M   'P 1'
#
loop_
_entity.id
_entity.type
_entity.pdbx_description
1 polymer ?
#
loop_
_entity_poly.entity_id
_entity_poly.type
_entity_poly.pdbx_seq_one_letter_code
_entity_poly.pdbx_strand_id
1 'polypeptide(L)' 'MNQKTFLVTGGAGFIGSAVVRELINNTSHHVINVDKLTYAGNLESLTSVDNNERYTFIQADICDARAMQQLFEDVNPPYS' A
#
# COMPACT_ATOMS: atom_id res chain seq x y z
N MET A 1 16.18 -14.28 -2.95
CA MET A 1 15.41 -13.22 -3.64
C MET A 1 15.46 -11.99 -2.76
N ASN A 2 15.73 -10.81 -3.32
CA ASN A 2 15.85 -9.59 -2.53
C ASN A 2 14.45 -9.09 -2.16
N GLN A 3 14.20 -8.84 -0.86
CA GLN A 3 12.93 -8.27 -0.44
C GLN A 3 12.86 -6.79 -0.82
N LYS A 4 11.67 -6.34 -1.21
CA LYS A 4 11.39 -4.99 -1.68
C LYS A 4 10.11 -4.51 -1.02
N THR A 5 9.96 -3.20 -0.94
CA THR A 5 8.75 -2.54 -0.49
C THR A 5 8.04 -1.98 -1.72
N PHE A 6 6.77 -2.35 -1.93
CA PHE A 6 5.94 -1.85 -3.01
C PHE A 6 4.96 -0.82 -2.47
N LEU A 7 5.00 0.39 -3.03
CA LEU A 7 3.99 1.41 -2.81
C LEU A 7 2.88 1.22 -3.85
N VAL A 8 1.67 0.91 -3.40
CA VAL A 8 0.49 0.70 -4.24
C VAL A 8 -0.48 1.83 -3.98
N THR A 9 -0.79 2.63 -4.99
CA THR A 9 -1.81 3.69 -4.89
C THR A 9 -3.17 3.16 -5.35
N GLY A 10 -4.25 3.50 -4.66
CA GLY A 10 -5.59 3.02 -5.02
C GLY A 10 -5.83 1.53 -4.69
N GLY A 11 -5.06 0.99 -3.74
CA GLY A 11 -5.09 -0.43 -3.40
C GLY A 11 -6.36 -0.89 -2.67
N ALA A 12 -7.24 0.03 -2.24
CA ALA A 12 -8.56 -0.33 -1.72
C ALA A 12 -9.64 -0.47 -2.82
N GLY A 13 -9.29 -0.21 -4.09
CA GLY A 13 -10.17 -0.42 -5.24
C GLY A 13 -10.20 -1.86 -5.74
N PHE A 14 -11.00 -2.12 -6.79
CA PHE A 14 -11.21 -3.46 -7.34
C PHE A 14 -9.90 -4.15 -7.80
N ILE A 15 -9.16 -3.54 -8.73
CA ILE A 15 -7.89 -4.10 -9.24
C ILE A 15 -6.78 -3.96 -8.20
N GLY A 16 -6.70 -2.80 -7.54
CA GLY A 16 -5.67 -2.53 -6.55
C GLY A 16 -5.65 -3.55 -5.42
N SER A 17 -6.82 -3.92 -4.89
CA SER A 17 -6.92 -4.91 -3.82
C SER A 17 -6.47 -6.30 -4.25
N ALA A 18 -6.68 -6.67 -5.51
CA ALA A 18 -6.15 -7.94 -6.04
C ALA A 18 -4.62 -7.94 -6.10
N VAL A 19 -4.01 -6.83 -6.54
CA VAL A 19 -2.54 -6.68 -6.56
C VAL A 19 -1.95 -6.75 -5.15
N VAL A 20 -2.56 -6.07 -4.18
CA VAL A 20 -2.12 -6.13 -2.78
C VAL A 20 -2.19 -7.56 -2.24
N ARG A 21 -3.32 -8.26 -2.45
CA ARG A 21 -3.49 -9.66 -2.02
C ARG A 21 -2.46 -10.59 -2.69
N GLU A 22 -2.21 -10.40 -3.99
CA GLU A 22 -1.24 -11.19 -4.75
C GLU A 22 0.18 -11.02 -4.20
N LEU A 23 0.61 -9.78 -3.95
CA LEU A 23 1.92 -9.47 -3.41
C LEU A 23 2.10 -10.04 -1.99
N ILE A 24 1.09 -9.90 -1.13
CA ILE A 24 1.15 -10.42 0.24
C ILE A 24 1.14 -11.96 0.24
N ASN A 25 0.28 -12.60 -0.53
CA ASN A 25 0.10 -14.05 -0.45
C ASN A 25 1.17 -14.85 -1.19
N ASN A 26 1.66 -14.35 -2.33
CA ASN A 26 2.51 -15.13 -3.23
C ASN A 26 3.96 -14.62 -3.29
N THR A 27 4.29 -13.56 -2.57
CA THR A 27 5.65 -13.05 -2.46
C THR A 27 6.04 -12.79 -1.02
N SER A 28 7.31 -12.50 -0.79
CA SER A 28 7.84 -12.13 0.52
C SER A 28 8.02 -10.61 0.67
N HIS A 29 7.48 -9.81 -0.24
CA HIS A 29 7.65 -8.36 -0.27
C HIS A 29 6.76 -7.63 0.75
N HIS A 30 7.14 -6.40 1.10
CA HIS A 30 6.29 -5.49 1.86
C HIS A 30 5.39 -4.70 0.90
N VAL A 31 4.17 -4.39 1.34
CA VAL A 31 3.20 -3.62 0.58
C VAL A 31 2.70 -2.46 1.44
N ILE A 32 2.88 -1.26 0.93
CA ILE A 32 2.31 -0.04 1.50
C ILE A 32 1.21 0.41 0.54
N ASN A 33 -0.03 0.33 0.99
CA ASN A 33 -1.19 0.76 0.22
C ASN A 33 -1.56 2.20 0.61
N VAL A 34 -1.45 3.11 -0.35
CA VAL A 34 -1.90 4.50 -0.23
C VAL A 34 -3.24 4.66 -0.93
N ASP A 35 -4.28 4.98 -0.19
CA ASP A 35 -5.60 5.19 -0.77
C ASP A 35 -6.29 6.37 -0.10
N LYS A 36 -7.00 7.17 -0.89
CA LYS A 36 -7.79 8.29 -0.39
C LYS A 36 -9.06 7.82 0.33
N LEU A 37 -9.46 6.56 0.15
CA LEU A 37 -10.76 6.00 0.56
C LEU A 37 -11.91 6.88 0.08
N THR A 38 -11.92 7.13 -1.23
CA THR A 38 -13.12 7.69 -1.86
C THR A 38 -14.25 6.66 -1.90
N TYR A 39 -15.41 7.02 -2.44
CA TYR A 39 -16.56 6.11 -2.58
C TYR A 39 -16.24 4.74 -3.24
N ALA A 40 -15.18 4.66 -4.05
CA ALA A 40 -14.75 3.42 -4.71
C ALA A 40 -13.79 2.55 -3.89
N GLY A 41 -13.27 3.05 -2.75
CA GLY A 41 -12.37 2.32 -1.87
C GLY A 41 -13.16 1.52 -0.84
N ASN A 42 -12.98 0.19 -0.81
CA ASN A 42 -13.59 -0.67 0.20
C ASN A 42 -12.50 -1.44 0.95
N LEU A 43 -12.29 -1.08 2.22
CA LEU A 43 -11.36 -1.79 3.12
C LEU A 43 -11.76 -3.25 3.32
N GLU A 44 -13.03 -3.62 3.13
CA GLU A 44 -13.46 -5.03 3.16
C GLU A 44 -12.79 -5.89 2.08
N SER A 45 -12.29 -5.27 1.00
CA SER A 45 -11.52 -5.99 -0.02
C SER A 45 -10.15 -6.42 0.50
N LEU A 46 -9.68 -5.84 1.61
CA LEU A 46 -8.33 -6.03 2.14
C LEU A 46 -8.33 -6.76 3.50
N THR A 47 -9.48 -7.14 4.04
CA THR A 47 -9.61 -7.79 5.36
C THR A 47 -8.78 -9.07 5.48
N SER A 48 -8.53 -9.77 4.37
CA SER A 48 -7.71 -10.99 4.36
C SER A 48 -6.22 -10.73 4.59
N VAL A 49 -5.75 -9.49 4.43
CA VAL A 49 -4.34 -9.09 4.53
C VAL A 49 -4.09 -7.93 5.49
N ASP A 50 -5.13 -7.34 6.10
CA ASP A 50 -4.98 -6.14 6.93
C ASP A 50 -4.11 -6.35 8.19
N ASN A 51 -4.12 -7.58 8.73
CA ASN A 51 -3.36 -8.00 9.90
C ASN A 51 -1.98 -8.58 9.53
N ASN A 52 -1.61 -8.55 8.26
CA ASN A 52 -0.30 -9.05 7.83
C ASN A 52 0.79 -8.04 8.19
N GLU A 53 1.84 -8.48 8.89
CA GLU A 53 2.98 -7.61 9.28
C GLU A 53 3.70 -6.95 8.10
N ARG A 54 3.55 -7.51 6.89
CA ARG A 54 4.13 -6.98 5.64
C ARG A 54 3.21 -6.02 4.92
N TYR A 55 2.01 -5.78 5.44
CA TYR A 55 1.03 -4.87 4.87
C TYR A 55 0.89 -3.63 5.74
N THR A 56 0.93 -2.46 5.11
CA THR A 56 0.68 -1.18 5.77
C THR A 56 -0.32 -0.38 4.96
N PHE A 57 -1.36 0.12 5.61
CA PHE A 57 -2.34 0.99 4.99
C PHE A 57 -2.11 2.45 5.41
N ILE A 58 -2.10 3.36 4.44
CA ILE A 58 -1.92 4.78 4.66
C ILE A 58 -3.02 5.53 3.92
N GLN A 59 -3.87 6.22 4.67
CA GLN A 59 -4.92 7.04 4.09
C GLN A 59 -4.34 8.39 3.69
N ALA A 60 -4.11 8.61 2.40
CA ALA A 60 -3.61 9.88 1.88
C ALA A 60 -4.13 10.14 0.46
N ASP A 61 -4.14 11.42 0.07
CA ASP A 61 -4.40 11.84 -1.30
C ASP A 61 -3.07 11.94 -2.05
N ILE A 62 -2.94 11.20 -3.15
CA ILE A 62 -1.73 11.24 -3.99
C ILE A 62 -1.53 12.62 -4.66
N CYS A 63 -2.57 13.46 -4.72
CA CYS A 63 -2.46 14.83 -5.18
C CYS A 63 -1.80 15.77 -4.15
N ASP A 64 -1.68 15.36 -2.88
CA ASP A 64 -0.95 16.11 -1.86
C ASP A 64 0.54 15.76 -1.92
N ALA A 65 1.29 16.53 -2.71
CA ALA A 65 2.72 16.34 -2.89
C ALA A 65 3.51 16.41 -1.57
N ARG A 66 3.08 17.20 -0.57
CA ARG A 66 3.79 17.29 0.71
C ARG A 66 3.55 16.05 1.55
N ALA A 67 2.31 15.59 1.63
CA ALA A 67 1.98 14.35 2.33
C ALA A 67 2.69 13.14 1.70
N MET A 68 2.73 13.07 0.37
CA MET A 68 3.47 12.01 -0.34
C MET A 68 4.98 12.10 -0.11
N GLN A 69 5.57 13.30 -0.06
CA GLN A 69 6.99 13.45 0.26
C GLN A 69 7.31 12.94 1.67
N GLN A 70 6.54 13.35 2.67
CA GLN A 70 6.70 12.87 4.05
C GLN A 70 6.55 11.35 4.14
N LEU A 71 5.55 10.82 3.43
CA LEU A 71 5.34 9.39 3.34
C LEU A 71 6.59 8.66 2.82
N PHE A 72 7.18 9.13 1.72
CA PHE A 72 8.40 8.52 1.17
C PHE A 72 9.56 8.57 2.16
N GLU A 73 9.71 9.66 2.91
CA GLU A 73 10.71 9.79 3.98
C GLU A 73 10.47 8.79 5.12
N ASP A 74 9.21 8.55 5.49
CA ASP A 74 8.81 7.63 6.56
C ASP A 74 8.95 6.15 6.18
N VAL A 75 8.68 5.80 4.92
CA VAL A 75 8.55 4.39 4.49
C VAL A 75 9.74 3.78 3.75
N ASN A 76 10.78 4.54 3.38
CA ASN A 76 12.12 3.96 3.15
C ASN A 76 13.25 5.02 3.05
N PRO A 77 14.48 4.67 3.46
CA PRO A 77 15.59 5.60 3.72
C PRO A 77 16.24 6.17 2.44
N PRO A 78 17.02 7.26 2.57
CA PRO A 78 17.68 7.92 1.46
C PRO A 78 18.70 6.97 0.80
N TYR A 79 18.37 6.54 -0.41
CA TYR A 79 19.22 5.81 -1.36
C TYR A 79 19.45 4.32 -1.04
N SER A 80 18.77 3.46 -1.82
CA SER A 80 19.13 2.04 -2.04
C SER A 80 20.26 1.92 -3.07
#